data_AF-A0A951B8L8-F1
#
_entry.id   AF-A0A951B8L8-F1
#
_cell.length_a   1.000
_cell.length_b   1.000
_cell.length_c   1.000
_cell.angle_alpha   90.00
_cell.angle_beta   90.00
_cell.angle_gamma   90.00
#
_symmetry.space_group_name_H-M   'P 1'
#
loop_
_entity.id
_entity.type
_entity.pdbx_description
1 polymer ?
#
loop_
_entity_poly.entity_id
_entity_poly.type
_entity_poly.pdbx_seq_one_letter_code
_entity_poly.pdbx_strand_id
1 'polypeptide(L)'
;ASPPYSGGLALKLAVQKLVGKDIPKLTVLPLPLVANDTIKACKEGTWQEMKDGCNAFPPALVPNPGWFASIYSADTPEIGFQAALVGQPEP
;
A
#
# COMPACT_ATOMS: atom_id res chain seq x y z
N ALA A 1 5.28 8.10 11.37
CA ALA A 1 3.95 7.58 10.97
C ALA A 1 4.13 6.14 10.53
N SER A 2 3.18 5.24 10.84
CA SER A 2 3.17 3.90 10.28
C SER A 2 2.60 3.98 8.85
N PRO A 3 3.17 3.26 7.86
CA PRO A 3 2.66 3.34 6.51
C PRO A 3 1.31 2.60 6.43
N PRO A 4 0.26 3.17 5.80
CA PRO A 4 -1.07 2.56 5.70
C PRO A 4 -1.11 1.08 5.30
N TYR A 5 -0.22 0.62 4.40
CA TYR A 5 -0.16 -0.78 3.99
C TYR A 5 0.14 -1.76 5.14
N SER A 6 0.68 -1.28 6.27
CA SER A 6 1.03 -2.12 7.42
C SER A 6 -0.15 -2.92 7.96
N GLY A 7 -1.36 -2.34 7.92
CA GLY A 7 -2.58 -3.03 8.39
C GLY A 7 -2.95 -4.22 7.52
N GLY A 8 -2.98 -4.03 6.19
CA GLY A 8 -3.28 -5.09 5.23
C GLY A 8 -2.25 -6.23 5.28
N LEU A 9 -0.96 -5.89 5.32
CA LEU A 9 0.11 -6.88 5.45
C LEU A 9 0.02 -7.66 6.77
N ALA A 10 -0.26 -6.98 7.88
CA ALA A 10 -0.42 -7.65 9.18
C ALA A 10 -1.59 -8.65 9.17
N LEU A 11 -2.73 -8.28 8.59
CA LEU A 11 -3.87 -9.18 8.43
C LEU A 11 -3.51 -10.39 7.58
N LYS A 12 -2.83 -10.19 6.45
CA LYS A 12 -2.38 -11.27 5.58
C LYS A 12 -1.48 -12.27 6.30
N LEU A 13 -0.48 -11.77 7.04
CA LEU A 13 0.43 -12.61 7.84
C LEU A 13 -0.33 -13.36 8.94
N ALA A 14 -1.29 -12.72 9.62
CA ALA A 14 -2.11 -13.37 10.64
C ALA A 14 -2.91 -14.54 10.05
N VAL A 15 -3.58 -14.33 8.90
CA VAL A 15 -4.32 -15.39 8.20
C VAL A 15 -3.39 -16.52 7.75
N GLN A 16 -2.21 -16.19 7.21
CA GLN A 16 -1.20 -17.20 6.84
C GLN A 16 -0.80 -18.07 8.04
N LYS A 17 -0.58 -17.46 9.21
CA LYS A 17 -0.25 -18.22 10.42
C LYS A 17 -1.39 -19.11 10.89
N LEU A 18 -2.64 -18.64 10.81
CA LEU A 18 -3.83 -19.42 11.17
C LEU A 18 -4.02 -20.66 10.29
N VAL A 19 -3.65 -20.60 9.01
CA VAL A 19 -3.70 -21.76 8.10
C VAL A 19 -2.43 -22.62 8.15
N GLY A 20 -1.60 -22.45 9.18
CA GLY A 20 -0.45 -23.30 9.45
C GLY A 20 0.82 -22.94 8.68
N LYS A 21 0.88 -21.79 7.99
CA LYS A 21 2.10 -21.33 7.35
C LYS A 21 3.06 -20.68 8.36
N ASP A 22 4.34 -20.71 8.04
CA ASP A 22 5.34 -19.91 8.76
C ASP A 22 5.34 -18.47 8.27
N ILE A 23 5.57 -17.56 9.21
CA ILE A 23 5.69 -16.12 8.96
C ILE A 23 6.91 -15.57 9.71
N PRO A 24 7.50 -14.46 9.25
CA PRO A 24 8.55 -13.79 10.00
C PRO A 24 8.06 -13.35 11.39
N LYS A 25 8.87 -13.56 12.42
CA LYS A 25 8.58 -13.05 13.78
C LYS A 25 8.65 -11.51 13.83
N LEU A 26 9.51 -10.92 13.00
CA LEU A 26 9.68 -9.47 12.87
C LEU A 26 9.61 -9.11 11.39
N THR A 27 8.78 -8.11 11.06
CA THR A 27 8.67 -7.54 9.72
C THR A 27 9.06 -6.07 9.80
N VAL A 28 10.09 -5.67 9.04
CA VAL A 28 10.54 -4.28 8.96
C VAL A 28 9.86 -3.62 7.78
N LEU A 29 9.16 -2.50 8.03
CA LEU A 29 8.41 -1.77 7.02
C LEU A 29 9.19 -0.52 6.60
N PRO A 30 9.61 -0.39 5.33
CA PRO A 30 10.22 0.85 4.87
C PRO A 30 9.26 2.03 4.97
N LEU A 31 9.81 3.20 5.28
CA LEU A 31 9.11 4.49 5.24
C LEU A 31 9.65 5.31 4.06
N PRO A 32 9.17 5.07 2.84
CA PRO A 32 9.62 5.83 1.68
C PRO A 32 9.20 7.30 1.81
N LEU A 33 10.15 8.19 1.58
CA LEU A 33 9.89 9.63 1.49
C LEU A 33 9.60 9.98 0.03
N VAL A 34 8.46 10.62 -0.21
CA VAL A 34 8.14 11.21 -1.51
C VAL A 34 8.48 12.70 -1.43
N ALA A 35 9.38 13.13 -2.31
CA ALA A 35 9.82 14.52 -2.44
C ALA A 35 9.48 15.04 -3.85
N ASN A 36 9.58 16.35 -4.06
CA ASN A 36 9.18 16.99 -5.32
C ASN A 36 9.93 16.45 -6.55
N ASP A 37 11.16 15.97 -6.39
CA ASP A 37 11.99 15.41 -7.45
C ASP A 37 11.70 13.92 -7.72
N THR A 38 11.12 13.21 -6.76
CA THR A 38 10.80 11.77 -6.85
C THR A 38 9.32 11.49 -7.05
N ILE A 39 8.47 12.51 -6.99
CA ILE A 39 7.02 12.38 -7.14
C ILE A 39 6.64 11.87 -8.54
N LYS A 40 5.79 10.85 -8.57
CA LYS A 40 5.23 10.24 -9.77
C LYS A 40 3.74 10.03 -9.56
N ALA A 41 2.93 10.73 -10.33
CA ALA A 41 1.48 10.68 -10.20
C ALA A 41 0.94 9.29 -10.59
N CYS A 42 0.09 8.73 -9.73
CA CYS A 42 -0.79 7.61 -10.02
C CYS A 42 -2.07 8.13 -10.65
N LYS A 43 -2.42 7.64 -11.83
CA LYS A 43 -3.61 8.00 -12.59
C LYS A 43 -4.83 7.24 -12.11
N GLU A 44 -4.71 5.92 -11.99
CA GLU A 44 -5.79 5.02 -11.59
C GLU A 44 -5.59 4.57 -10.14
N GLY A 45 -4.34 4.50 -9.69
CA GLY A 45 -3.98 4.06 -8.35
C GLY A 45 -4.07 2.56 -8.16
N THR A 46 -4.02 1.78 -9.25
CA THR A 46 -4.01 0.32 -9.15
C THR A 46 -2.74 -0.17 -8.47
N TRP A 47 -2.78 -1.37 -7.89
CA TRP A 47 -1.58 -1.98 -7.32
C TRP A 47 -0.47 -2.11 -8.36
N GLN A 48 -0.83 -2.47 -9.59
CA GLN A 48 0.12 -2.61 -10.69
C GLN A 48 0.76 -1.26 -11.05
N GLU A 49 -0.01 -0.17 -11.09
CA GLU A 49 0.53 1.17 -11.37
C GLU A 49 1.54 1.62 -10.28
N MET A 50 1.24 1.32 -9.02
CA MET A 50 2.16 1.59 -7.90
C MET A 50 3.42 0.72 -7.97
N LYS A 51 3.27 -0.55 -8.34
CA LYS A 51 4.40 -1.45 -8.61
C LYS A 51 5.30 -0.94 -9.73
N ASP A 52 4.71 -0.34 -10.76
CA ASP A 52 5.44 0.26 -11.89
C ASP A 52 6.08 1.61 -11.53
N GLY A 53 5.85 2.09 -10.30
CA GLY A 53 6.62 3.14 -9.65
C GLY A 53 5.90 4.47 -9.50
N CYS A 54 4.59 4.55 -9.75
CA CYS A 54 3.81 5.70 -9.30
C CYS A 54 3.79 5.73 -7.76
N ASN A 55 3.78 6.92 -7.15
CA ASN A 55 3.91 7.06 -5.70
C ASN A 55 3.07 8.18 -5.07
N ALA A 56 2.20 8.83 -5.83
CA ALA A 56 1.40 9.96 -5.37
C ALA A 56 0.00 9.98 -6.01
N PHE A 57 -1.03 10.10 -5.19
CA PHE A 57 -2.40 10.29 -5.64
C PHE A 57 -2.73 11.78 -5.82
N PRO A 58 -3.67 12.12 -6.71
CA PRO A 58 -4.23 13.47 -6.79
C PRO A 58 -4.74 13.96 -5.42
N PRO A 59 -4.40 15.19 -4.98
CA PRO A 59 -4.87 15.74 -3.69
C PRO A 59 -6.39 15.82 -3.57
N ALA A 60 -7.11 15.86 -4.70
CA ALA A 60 -8.57 15.82 -4.74
C ALA A 60 -9.16 14.46 -4.30
N LEU A 61 -8.37 13.39 -4.41
CA LEU A 61 -8.77 12.04 -3.98
C LEU A 61 -8.29 11.75 -2.55
N VAL A 62 -7.09 12.23 -2.19
CA VAL A 62 -6.53 12.06 -0.84
C VAL A 62 -5.91 13.36 -0.35
N PRO A 63 -6.55 14.07 0.60
CA PRO A 63 -6.03 15.33 1.09
C PRO A 63 -4.77 15.14 1.96
N ASN A 64 -3.99 16.21 2.08
CA ASN A 64 -2.80 16.28 2.93
C ASN A 64 -3.11 15.80 4.37
N PRO A 65 -2.31 14.89 4.97
CA PRO A 65 -1.04 14.34 4.48
C PRO A 65 -1.11 13.01 3.74
N GLY A 66 -2.29 12.46 3.43
CA GLY A 66 -2.39 11.08 2.92
C GLY A 66 -2.04 10.86 1.45
N TRP A 67 -1.62 11.90 0.72
CA TRP A 67 -1.56 11.88 -0.76
C TRP A 67 -0.49 10.96 -1.36
N PHE A 68 0.43 10.39 -0.58
CA PHE A 68 1.46 9.48 -1.08
C PHE A 68 1.04 8.01 -1.02
N ALA A 69 1.52 7.19 -1.96
CA ALA A 69 1.13 5.79 -2.20
C ALA A 69 1.70 4.78 -1.18
N SER A 70 1.75 5.17 0.09
CA SER A 70 2.17 4.32 1.22
C SER A 70 1.13 3.24 1.59
N ILE A 71 0.20 2.96 0.67
CA ILE A 71 -0.66 1.77 0.64
C ILE A 71 -0.04 0.62 -0.17
N TYR A 72 1.00 0.89 -0.97
CA TYR A 72 1.67 -0.14 -1.76
C TYR A 72 2.51 -1.09 -0.90
N SER A 73 2.38 -2.38 -1.18
CA SER A 73 3.34 -3.41 -0.80
C SER A 73 3.35 -4.49 -1.87
N ALA A 74 4.53 -5.00 -2.22
CA ALA A 74 4.67 -6.14 -3.14
C ALA A 74 3.92 -7.39 -2.63
N ASP A 75 3.72 -7.49 -1.31
CA ASP A 75 3.08 -8.62 -0.65
C ASP A 75 1.56 -8.51 -0.58
N THR A 76 0.95 -7.40 -0.99
CA THR A 76 -0.50 -7.19 -0.95
C THR A 76 -1.06 -6.75 -2.31
N PRO A 77 -0.97 -7.59 -3.36
CA PRO A 77 -1.53 -7.31 -4.69
C PRO A 77 -3.02 -6.97 -4.69
N GLU A 78 -3.75 -7.42 -3.66
CA GLU A 78 -5.15 -7.13 -3.45
C GLU A 78 -5.44 -5.67 -3.04
N ILE A 79 -4.42 -4.85 -2.75
CA ILE A 79 -4.55 -3.48 -2.24
C ILE A 79 -4.04 -2.46 -3.26
N GLY A 80 -4.93 -2.01 -4.13
CA GLY A 80 -4.81 -0.71 -4.80
C GLY A 80 -5.63 0.38 -4.12
N PHE A 81 -5.71 1.55 -4.76
CA PHE A 81 -6.37 2.72 -4.21
C PHE A 81 -7.86 2.49 -3.94
N GLN A 82 -8.58 1.91 -4.89
CA GLN A 82 -10.00 1.60 -4.72
C GLN A 82 -10.22 0.59 -3.59
N ALA A 83 -9.37 -0.44 -3.50
CA ALA A 83 -9.44 -1.44 -2.43
C ALA A 83 -9.22 -0.81 -1.05
N ALA A 84 -8.28 0.13 -0.93
CA ALA A 84 -8.04 0.86 0.30
C ALA A 84 -9.22 1.77 0.69
N LEU A 85 -9.96 2.32 -0.28
CA LEU A 85 -11.10 3.19 -0.03
C LEU A 85 -12.36 2.44 0.40
N VAL A 86 -12.66 1.29 -0.24
CA VAL A 86 -13.96 0.62 -0.08
C VAL A 86 -13.88 -0.80 0.48
N GLY A 87 -12.68 -1.32 0.73
CA GLY A 87 -12.48 -2.66 1.27
C GLY A 87 -12.83 -3.80 0.31
N GLN A 88 -12.81 -3.54 -1.01
CA GLN A 88 -13.00 -4.57 -2.05
C GLN A 88 -11.67 -4.83 -2.75
N PRO A 89 -11.14 -6.06 -2.73
CA PRO A 89 -9.81 -6.35 -3.29
C PRO A 89 -9.76 -6.12 -4.81
N GLU A 90 -8.58 -5.78 -5.32
CA GLU A 90 -8.36 -5.74 -6.77
C GLU A 90 -8.47 -7.15 -7.39
N PRO A 91 -8.92 -7.26 -8.66
CA PRO A 91 -8.99 -8.53 -9.40
C PRO A 91 -7.63 -9.23 -9.60
#